data_AF-A0A961IJ07-F1
#
_entry.id   AF-A0A961IJ07-F1
#
_cell.length_a   1.000
_cell.length_b   1.000
_cell.length_c   1.000
_cell.angle_alpha   90.00
_cell.angle_beta   90.00
_cell.angle_gamma   90.00
#
_symmetry.space_group_name_H-M   'P 1'
#
loop_
_entity.id
_entity.type
_entity.pdbx_description
1 polymer ?
#
loop_
_entity_poly.entity_id
_entity_poly.type
_entity_poly.pdbx_seq_one_letter_code
_entity_poly.pdbx_strand_id
1 'polypeptide(L)'
;IGDSALEFTRSTSARDYQITDLATWWHKLENLPFVFALWAYPLNKPIADEFFEQSLAVGQSNMDHIVADAGALLSQTEARRYLTATLHYKLTEEDRRSLVRFEELLTRYHLSGDADSQSGARSTQY
;
A
#
# COMPACT_ATOMS: atom_id res chain seq x y z
N ILE A 1 -8.33 5.91 6.43
CA ILE A 1 -7.64 5.79 5.13
C ILE A 1 -8.64 5.27 4.09
N GLY A 2 -8.36 5.39 2.79
CA GLY A 2 -9.25 4.92 1.73
C GLY A 2 -10.53 5.74 1.60
N ASP A 3 -11.64 5.10 1.26
CA ASP A 3 -12.91 5.74 0.88
C ASP A 3 -13.44 6.70 1.95
N SER A 4 -13.45 6.30 3.22
CA SER A 4 -13.93 7.19 4.29
C SER A 4 -13.10 8.46 4.43
N ALA A 5 -11.79 8.41 4.10
CA ALA A 5 -10.98 9.62 4.08
C ALA A 5 -11.36 10.53 2.90
N LEU A 6 -11.61 9.94 1.72
CA LEU A 6 -12.05 10.66 0.52
C LEU A 6 -13.46 11.26 0.65
N GLU A 7 -14.35 10.58 1.37
CA GLU A 7 -15.67 11.11 1.72
C GLU A 7 -15.54 12.27 2.69
N PHE A 8 -14.71 12.10 3.74
CA PHE A 8 -14.47 13.16 4.70
C PHE A 8 -13.90 14.41 4.03
N THR A 9 -12.90 14.29 3.15
CA THR A 9 -12.30 15.45 2.45
C THR A 9 -13.28 16.23 1.58
N ARG A 10 -14.38 15.60 1.16
CA ARG A 10 -15.46 16.23 0.38
C ARG A 10 -16.58 16.81 1.24
N SER A 11 -16.61 16.50 2.54
CA SER A 11 -17.58 17.04 3.48
C SER A 11 -17.31 18.53 3.77
N THR A 12 -18.33 19.25 4.22
CA THR A 12 -18.17 20.65 4.66
C THR A 12 -17.24 20.76 5.87
N SER A 13 -17.26 19.75 6.75
CA SER A 13 -16.43 19.69 7.95
C SER A 13 -14.93 19.63 7.65
N ALA A 14 -14.52 19.14 6.47
CA ALA A 14 -13.11 19.06 6.10
C ALA A 14 -12.36 20.40 6.17
N ARG A 15 -13.08 21.52 5.99
CA ARG A 15 -12.50 22.88 6.00
C ARG A 15 -11.92 23.26 7.37
N ASP A 16 -12.38 22.60 8.43
CA ASP A 16 -11.95 22.87 9.79
C ASP A 16 -10.72 22.02 10.19
N TYR A 17 -10.21 21.18 9.28
CA TYR A 17 -9.12 20.25 9.55
C TYR A 17 -7.97 20.43 8.57
N GLN A 18 -6.76 20.22 9.07
CA GLN A 18 -5.59 20.04 8.21
C GLN A 18 -5.55 18.59 7.71
N ILE A 19 -5.80 18.41 6.41
CA ILE A 19 -5.70 17.11 5.76
C ILE A 19 -4.26 16.90 5.29
N THR A 20 -3.64 15.80 5.72
CA THR A 20 -2.27 15.45 5.36
C THR A 20 -2.25 14.13 4.60
N ASP A 21 -1.62 14.13 3.43
CA ASP A 21 -1.30 12.92 2.67
C ASP A 21 -0.10 12.22 3.31
N LEU A 22 -0.28 10.96 3.74
CA LEU A 22 0.73 10.22 4.50
C LEU A 22 1.95 9.85 3.65
N ALA A 23 1.77 9.53 2.36
CA ALA A 23 2.89 9.22 1.47
C ALA A 23 3.76 10.46 1.23
N THR A 24 3.12 11.62 1.03
CA THR A 24 3.78 12.92 0.89
C THR A 24 4.51 13.29 2.17
N TRP A 25 3.90 13.07 3.33
CA TRP A 25 4.52 13.32 4.62
C TRP A 25 5.73 12.42 4.86
N TRP A 26 5.61 11.12 4.56
CA TRP A 26 6.72 10.17 4.59
C TRP A 26 7.87 10.62 3.68
N HIS A 27 7.58 10.96 2.42
CA HIS A 27 8.59 11.42 1.48
C HIS A 27 9.29 12.70 1.98
N LYS A 28 8.58 13.62 2.64
CA LYS A 28 9.20 14.82 3.24
C LYS A 28 10.15 14.47 4.39
N LEU A 29 9.87 13.42 5.16
CA LEU A 29 10.66 13.01 6.31
C LEU A 29 11.87 12.16 5.91
N GLU A 30 11.64 11.17 5.05
CA GLU A 30 12.62 10.12 4.76
C GLU A 30 13.21 10.24 3.35
N ASN A 31 12.68 11.11 2.50
CA ASN A 31 13.06 11.25 1.09
C ASN A 31 13.06 9.90 0.34
N LEU A 32 12.03 9.11 0.61
CA LEU A 32 11.79 7.78 0.05
C LEU A 32 10.31 7.66 -0.36
N PRO A 33 9.99 6.81 -1.36
CA PRO A 33 8.60 6.46 -1.65
C PRO A 33 7.99 5.68 -0.47
N PHE A 34 6.68 5.42 -0.47
CA PHE A 34 6.04 4.56 0.54
C PHE A 34 5.38 3.35 -0.12
N VAL A 35 5.64 2.15 0.42
CA VAL A 35 5.04 0.90 -0.07
C VAL A 35 3.83 0.55 0.78
N PHE A 36 2.64 0.69 0.20
CA PHE A 36 1.38 0.39 0.90
C PHE A 36 1.03 -1.09 0.94
N ALA A 37 1.37 -1.84 -0.12
CA ALA A 37 0.99 -3.23 -0.27
C ALA A 37 1.98 -3.98 -1.16
N LEU A 38 2.07 -5.29 -0.95
CA LEU A 38 2.86 -6.22 -1.74
C LEU A 38 2.01 -7.45 -2.07
N TRP A 39 2.30 -8.08 -3.21
CA TRP A 39 1.91 -9.47 -3.42
C TRP A 39 2.89 -10.35 -2.65
N ALA A 40 2.36 -11.16 -1.74
CA ALA A 40 3.14 -12.11 -0.94
C ALA A 40 2.49 -13.49 -1.00
N TYR A 41 3.30 -14.54 -1.11
CA TYR A 41 2.85 -15.93 -1.12
C TYR A 41 3.79 -16.81 -0.28
N PRO A 42 3.30 -17.94 0.27
CA PRO A 42 4.14 -18.86 1.03
C PRO A 42 5.29 -19.41 0.18
N LEU A 43 6.50 -19.51 0.76
CA LEU A 43 7.70 -20.01 0.07
C LEU A 43 7.52 -21.42 -0.52
N ASN A 44 6.70 -22.26 0.11
CA ASN A 44 6.42 -23.62 -0.36
C ASN A 44 5.31 -23.70 -1.43
N LYS A 45 4.71 -22.57 -1.81
CA LYS A 45 3.65 -22.47 -2.83
C LYS A 45 3.92 -21.25 -3.71
N PRO A 46 5.00 -21.26 -4.50
CA PRO A 46 5.35 -20.13 -5.35
C PRO A 46 4.28 -19.92 -6.42
N ILE A 47 3.99 -18.64 -6.69
CA ILE A 47 3.22 -18.21 -7.85
C ILE A 47 4.20 -17.57 -8.82
N ALA A 48 4.10 -17.92 -10.11
CA ALA A 48 4.96 -17.38 -11.14
C ALA A 48 4.77 -15.86 -11.28
N ASP A 49 5.87 -15.10 -11.36
CA ASP A 49 5.83 -13.63 -11.45
C ASP A 49 5.05 -13.16 -12.68
N GLU A 50 5.07 -13.94 -13.76
CA GLU A 50 4.31 -13.68 -14.98
C GLU A 50 2.81 -13.55 -14.74
N PHE A 51 2.26 -14.24 -13.73
CA PHE A 51 0.85 -14.11 -13.37
C PHE A 51 0.49 -12.67 -12.97
N PHE A 52 1.33 -12.05 -12.14
CA PHE A 52 1.12 -10.69 -11.67
C PHE A 52 1.44 -9.65 -12.74
N GLU A 53 2.52 -9.85 -13.51
CA GLU A 53 2.89 -8.94 -14.60
C GLU A 53 1.83 -8.94 -15.72
N GLN A 54 1.27 -10.10 -16.08
CA GLN A 54 0.18 -10.19 -17.05
C GLN A 54 -1.09 -9.51 -16.53
N SER A 55 -1.44 -9.71 -15.25
CA SER A 55 -2.57 -9.03 -14.63
C SER A 55 -2.42 -7.51 -14.67
N LEU A 56 -1.23 -6.99 -14.34
CA LEU A 56 -0.92 -5.57 -14.43
C LEU A 56 -1.03 -5.05 -15.87
N ALA A 57 -0.46 -5.77 -16.84
CA ALA A 57 -0.52 -5.39 -18.25
C ALA A 57 -1.95 -5.32 -18.79
N VAL A 58 -2.80 -6.28 -18.39
CA VAL A 58 -4.23 -6.27 -18.71
C VAL A 58 -4.90 -5.05 -18.10
N GLY A 59 -4.66 -4.76 -16.83
CA GLY A 59 -5.23 -3.58 -16.16
C GLY A 59 -4.81 -2.27 -16.84
N GLN A 60 -3.53 -2.11 -17.16
CA GLN A 60 -3.00 -0.93 -17.85
C GLN A 60 -3.60 -0.75 -19.24
N SER A 61 -3.79 -1.84 -19.98
CA SER A 61 -4.39 -1.80 -21.33
C SER A 61 -5.89 -1.51 -21.32
N ASN A 62 -6.57 -1.70 -20.17
CA ASN A 62 -8.00 -1.48 -20.00
C ASN A 62 -8.30 -0.28 -19.08
N MET A 63 -7.36 0.65 -18.93
CA MET A 63 -7.46 1.78 -18.00
C MET A 63 -8.73 2.62 -18.21
N ASP A 64 -9.15 2.82 -19.46
CA ASP A 64 -10.36 3.60 -19.77
C ASP A 64 -11.62 2.97 -19.20
N HIS A 65 -11.74 1.63 -19.26
CA HIS A 65 -12.85 0.90 -18.68
C HIS A 65 -12.81 0.94 -17.15
N ILE A 66 -11.63 0.71 -16.56
CA ILE A 66 -11.45 0.76 -15.10
C ILE A 66 -11.81 2.15 -14.55
N VAL A 67 -11.41 3.21 -15.25
CA VAL A 67 -11.73 4.59 -14.88
C VAL A 67 -13.22 4.89 -15.08
N ALA A 68 -13.86 4.34 -16.11
CA ALA A 68 -15.30 4.51 -16.31
C ALA A 68 -16.12 3.82 -15.22
N ASP A 69 -15.63 2.70 -14.71
CA ASP A 69 -16.24 1.94 -13.61
C ASP A 69 -15.88 2.48 -12.22
N ALA A 70 -14.96 3.45 -12.13
CA ALA A 70 -14.62 4.09 -10.88
C ALA A 70 -15.88 4.79 -10.33
N GLY A 71 -16.41 4.28 -9.23
CA GLY A 71 -17.69 4.71 -8.65
C GLY A 71 -17.73 6.20 -8.26
N ALA A 72 -18.86 6.64 -7.71
CA ALA A 72 -19.17 8.05 -7.48
C ALA A 72 -18.22 8.82 -6.54
N LEU A 73 -17.29 8.15 -5.85
CA LEU A 73 -16.35 8.78 -4.92
C LEU A 73 -15.24 9.58 -5.60
N LEU A 74 -14.86 9.24 -6.83
CA LEU A 74 -13.84 9.96 -7.60
C LEU A 74 -14.41 10.34 -8.97
N SER A 75 -14.09 11.53 -9.45
CA SER A 75 -14.28 11.81 -10.88
C SER A 75 -13.35 10.93 -11.71
N GLN A 76 -13.73 10.65 -12.96
CA GLN A 76 -12.90 9.85 -13.87
C GLN A 76 -11.48 10.44 -14.03
N THR A 77 -11.35 11.77 -14.03
CA THR A 77 -10.04 12.44 -14.11
C THR A 77 -9.20 12.19 -12.86
N GLU A 78 -9.81 12.24 -11.66
CA GLU A 78 -9.11 11.93 -10.40
C GLU A 78 -8.71 10.46 -10.33
N ALA A 79 -9.63 9.56 -10.68
CA ALA A 79 -9.38 8.11 -10.70
C ALA A 79 -8.23 7.77 -11.66
N ARG A 80 -8.25 8.35 -12.88
CA ARG A 80 -7.16 8.17 -13.85
C ARG A 80 -5.84 8.67 -13.29
N ARG A 81 -5.79 9.89 -12.78
CA ARG A 81 -4.56 10.47 -12.21
C ARG A 81 -4.03 9.62 -11.06
N TYR A 82 -4.92 9.11 -10.20
CA TYR A 82 -4.54 8.24 -9.10
C TYR A 82 -3.88 6.95 -9.60
N LEU A 83 -4.54 6.26 -10.53
CA LEU A 83 -4.10 4.96 -11.04
C LEU A 83 -2.88 5.02 -11.97
N THR A 84 -2.63 6.13 -12.66
CA THR A 84 -1.55 6.21 -13.67
C THR A 84 -0.38 7.11 -13.28
N ALA A 85 -0.57 8.07 -12.38
CA ALA A 85 0.45 9.05 -12.03
C ALA A 85 0.75 9.14 -10.54
N THR A 86 -0.14 8.65 -9.67
CA THR A 86 0.06 8.67 -8.21
C THR A 86 0.58 7.33 -7.70
N LEU A 87 0.01 6.22 -8.21
CA LEU A 87 0.50 4.88 -7.91
C LEU A 87 1.60 4.45 -8.88
N HIS A 88 2.66 3.85 -8.35
CA HIS A 88 3.58 3.00 -9.10
C HIS A 88 3.45 1.55 -8.61
N TYR A 89 3.40 0.61 -9.56
CA TYR A 89 3.07 -0.79 -9.27
C TYR A 89 4.29 -1.72 -9.19
N LYS A 90 5.44 -1.28 -9.71
CA LYS A 90 6.66 -2.09 -9.76
C LYS A 90 7.55 -1.75 -8.58
N LEU A 91 8.03 -2.79 -7.88
CA LEU A 91 8.91 -2.63 -6.73
C LEU A 91 10.34 -2.29 -7.18
N THR A 92 10.69 -1.02 -7.04
CA THR A 92 12.02 -0.50 -7.37
C THR A 92 12.99 -0.71 -6.20
N GLU A 93 14.25 -0.32 -6.39
CA GLU A 93 15.24 -0.34 -5.32
C GLU A 93 14.96 0.70 -4.23
N GLU A 94 14.41 1.86 -4.59
CA GLU A 94 14.01 2.88 -3.62
C GLU A 94 12.84 2.41 -2.74
N ASP A 95 11.93 1.63 -3.32
CA ASP A 95 10.83 1.00 -2.56
C ASP A 95 11.35 -0.02 -1.55
N ARG A 96 12.32 -0.85 -1.95
CA ARG A 96 12.98 -1.80 -1.04
C ARG A 96 13.68 -1.08 0.10
N ARG A 97 14.40 0.00 -0.20
CA ARG A 97 15.03 0.86 0.82
C ARG A 97 14.00 1.47 1.76
N SER A 98 12.85 1.90 1.24
CA SER A 98 11.77 2.42 2.08
C SER A 98 11.18 1.36 3.00
N LEU A 99 11.01 0.12 2.55
CA LEU A 99 10.49 -0.96 3.40
C LEU A 99 11.41 -1.23 4.59
N VAL A 100 12.71 -1.34 4.34
CA VAL A 100 13.73 -1.48 5.40
C VAL A 100 13.67 -0.28 6.35
N ARG A 101 13.61 0.94 5.80
CA ARG A 101 13.53 2.15 6.61
C ARG A 101 12.29 2.19 7.50
N PHE A 102 11.16 1.75 6.99
CA PHE A 102 9.92 1.66 7.75
C PHE A 102 10.03 0.64 8.90
N GLU A 103 10.61 -0.54 8.65
CA GLU A 103 10.89 -1.55 9.67
C GLU A 103 11.82 -1.04 10.79
N GLU A 104 12.89 -0.32 10.43
CA GLU A 104 13.79 0.31 11.40
C GLU A 104 13.04 1.27 12.34
N LEU A 105 12.12 2.06 11.80
CA LEU A 105 11.32 3.01 12.58
C LEU A 105 10.31 2.29 13.45
N LEU A 106 9.65 1.23 12.94
CA LEU A 106 8.77 0.39 13.76
C LEU A 106 9.53 -0.19 14.95
N THR A 107 10.72 -0.73 14.72
CA THR A 107 11.57 -1.28 15.79
C THR A 107 11.97 -0.20 16.79
N ARG A 108 12.47 0.95 16.29
CA ARG A 108 12.92 2.09 17.12
C ARG A 108 11.81 2.59 18.05
N TYR A 109 10.58 2.61 17.57
CA TYR A 109 9.43 3.10 18.33
C TYR A 109 8.66 1.99 19.05
N HIS A 110 9.15 0.75 19.05
CA HIS A 110 8.49 -0.41 19.68
C HIS A 110 7.08 -0.65 19.14
N LEU A 111 6.91 -0.45 17.83
CA LEU A 111 5.68 -0.67 17.06
C LEU A 111 5.78 -1.90 16.13
N SER A 112 6.96 -2.51 16.02
CA SER A 112 7.07 -3.86 15.49
C SER A 112 6.29 -4.77 16.43
N GLY A 113 5.29 -5.50 15.92
CA GLY A 113 4.51 -6.41 16.75
C GLY A 113 5.46 -7.31 17.54
N ASP A 114 5.35 -7.31 18.87
CA ASP A 114 6.07 -8.24 19.73
C ASP A 114 5.71 -9.65 19.26
N ALA A 115 6.60 -10.27 18.48
CA ALA A 115 6.58 -11.70 18.27
C ALA A 115 7.13 -12.37 19.54
N ASP A 116 6.57 -12.05 20.70
CA ASP A 116 7.00 -12.60 21.97
C ASP A 116 6.06 -13.75 22.38
N SER A 117 6.64 -14.96 22.30
CA SER A 117 6.45 -16.03 23.27
C SER A 117 5.12 -16.80 23.31
N GLN A 118 4.90 -17.67 22.32
CA GLN A 118 4.46 -19.05 22.59
C GLN A 118 5.25 -20.09 21.78
N SER A 119 6.57 -20.14 21.99
CA SER A 119 7.32 -21.41 21.95
C SER A 119 7.04 -22.18 23.25
N GLY A 120 5.79 -22.56 23.44
CA GLY A 120 5.39 -23.53 24.46
C GLY A 120 5.77 -24.92 23.99
N ALA A 121 6.86 -25.45 24.54
CA ALA A 121 7.25 -26.84 24.42
C ALA A 121 6.02 -27.76 24.63
N ARG A 122 5.63 -28.49 23.59
CA ARG A 122 4.88 -29.73 23.75
C ARG A 122 5.81 -30.90 23.49
N SER A 123 6.51 -31.28 24.56
CA SER A 123 6.79 -32.69 24.80
C SER A 123 5.45 -33.43 24.81
N THR A 124 5.26 -34.37 23.90
CA THR A 124 4.44 -35.55 24.17
C THR A 124 5.07 -36.70 23.41
N GLN A 125 5.67 -37.60 24.16
CA GLN A 125 5.91 -38.98 23.77
C GLN A 125 4.59 -39.56 23.27
N TYR A 126 4.62 -40.28 22.14
CA TYR A 126 4.17 -41.68 22.01
C TYR A 126 4.61 -42.20 20.64
#